data_AF-A0A1G1G894-F1
#
_entry.id   AF-A0A1G1G894-F1
#
_cell.length_a   1.000
_cell.length_b   1.000
_cell.length_c   1.000
_cell.angle_alpha   90.00
_cell.angle_beta   90.00
_cell.angle_gamma   90.00
#
_symmetry.space_group_name_H-M   'P 1'
#
loop_
_entity.id
_entity.type
_entity.pdbx_description
1 polymer ?
#
loop_
_entity_poly.entity_id
_entity_poly.type
_entity_poly.pdbx_seq_one_letter_code
_entity_poly.pdbx_strand_id
1 'polypeptide(L)'
;MVFLALIMGILILAPGSAPAQLVGTVKDVVDSVGSTGKVDWTTGVITAVGIGAPPAQPANAAQARAMAERAGQVVAYRNLLEAVKGVRVDSTTTVENFIVTSDIIRTQVNGIIQGATIMDKKYMSDGSVEITVGMKLTGALAEALLPKTPPSSAAPITSEQPAAGAAAGQLYTGLVVDARGLGVRPAMAPKILNEDGKEIYGSAYINRDWAVREGMVGYLKDPAAAQANPRVTDKPLMVKALKVSGEGRVDTVISNADAAALQSAAQNLSMLEKCRVIILVD
;
A
#
# COMPACT_ATOMS: atom_id res chain seq x y z
N MET A 1 -17.72 -54.01 -52.88
CA MET A 1 -16.45 -53.72 -52.18
C MET A 1 -16.04 -52.30 -52.54
N VAL A 2 -16.15 -51.35 -51.60
CA VAL A 2 -15.17 -50.33 -51.20
C VAL A 2 -15.88 -49.50 -50.12
N PHE A 3 -15.41 -49.64 -48.89
CA PHE A 3 -15.82 -48.86 -47.72
C PHE A 3 -15.13 -47.50 -47.79
N LEU A 4 -15.89 -46.39 -47.76
CA LEU A 4 -15.33 -45.04 -47.59
C LEU A 4 -15.63 -44.59 -46.14
N ALA A 5 -14.61 -44.66 -45.29
CA ALA A 5 -14.68 -44.24 -43.89
C ALA A 5 -14.59 -42.70 -43.80
N LEU A 6 -15.66 -42.08 -43.28
CA LEU A 6 -15.73 -40.65 -42.99
C LEU A 6 -15.06 -40.40 -41.63
N ILE A 7 -13.84 -39.87 -41.62
CA ILE A 7 -13.12 -39.51 -40.40
C ILE A 7 -13.64 -38.15 -39.93
N MET A 8 -14.44 -38.17 -38.86
CA MET A 8 -14.96 -37.01 -38.16
C MET A 8 -13.85 -36.41 -37.28
N GLY A 9 -13.26 -35.30 -37.72
CA GLY A 9 -12.28 -34.56 -36.94
C GLY A 9 -12.94 -33.84 -35.77
N ILE A 10 -12.73 -34.34 -34.55
CA ILE A 10 -13.13 -33.67 -33.31
C ILE A 10 -12.12 -32.56 -33.02
N LEU A 11 -12.52 -31.31 -33.26
CA LEU A 11 -11.76 -30.13 -32.85
C LEU A 11 -11.94 -29.93 -31.33
N ILE A 12 -10.95 -30.36 -30.55
CA ILE A 12 -10.89 -30.10 -29.11
C ILE A 12 -10.47 -28.64 -28.91
N LEU A 13 -11.43 -27.75 -28.68
CA LEU A 13 -11.16 -26.40 -28.18
C LEU A 13 -10.66 -26.54 -26.74
N ALA A 14 -9.36 -26.35 -26.54
CA ALA A 14 -8.82 -26.14 -25.20
C ALA A 14 -9.35 -24.81 -24.65
N PRO A 15 -9.86 -24.73 -23.41
CA PRO A 15 -10.22 -23.47 -22.80
C PRO A 15 -8.94 -22.64 -22.63
N GLY A 16 -8.87 -21.54 -23.38
CA GLY A 16 -7.81 -20.56 -23.22
C GLY A 16 -7.81 -20.02 -21.80
N SER A 17 -6.69 -20.22 -21.11
CA SER A 17 -6.38 -19.59 -19.84
C SER A 17 -6.31 -18.07 -20.05
N ALA A 18 -7.42 -17.39 -19.78
CA ALA A 18 -7.41 -15.94 -19.61
C ALA A 18 -6.54 -15.61 -18.38
N PRO A 19 -5.57 -14.68 -18.49
CA PRO A 19 -4.94 -14.13 -17.30
C PRO A 19 -6.03 -13.48 -16.45
N ALA A 20 -6.06 -13.84 -15.17
CA ALA A 20 -6.99 -13.31 -14.19
C ALA A 20 -7.00 -11.77 -14.27
N GLN A 21 -8.10 -11.23 -14.79
CA GLN A 21 -8.38 -9.80 -14.68
C GLN A 21 -8.58 -9.50 -13.20
N LEU A 22 -7.55 -8.94 -12.56
CA LEU A 22 -7.68 -8.17 -11.33
C LEU A 22 -8.35 -6.83 -11.65
N VAL A 23 -9.54 -6.88 -12.24
CA VAL A 23 -10.50 -5.78 -12.23
C VAL A 23 -11.56 -6.20 -11.23
N GLY A 24 -11.15 -6.17 -9.96
CA GLY A 24 -12.04 -6.37 -8.82
C GLY A 24 -12.76 -5.06 -8.52
N THR A 25 -14.04 -5.16 -8.23
CA THR A 25 -15.02 -4.13 -7.89
C THR A 25 -14.71 -3.35 -6.58
N VAL A 26 -13.45 -3.05 -6.31
CA VAL A 26 -13.03 -2.16 -5.24
C VAL A 26 -12.84 -0.79 -5.87
N LYS A 27 -13.53 0.23 -5.34
CA LYS A 27 -13.20 1.60 -5.71
C LYS A 27 -11.82 1.91 -5.15
N ASP A 28 -10.82 1.95 -6.03
CA ASP A 28 -9.42 2.12 -5.65
C ASP A 28 -9.16 3.48 -4.98
N VAL A 29 -8.31 3.46 -3.96
CA VAL A 29 -7.76 4.65 -3.31
C VAL A 29 -6.48 5.03 -4.06
N VAL A 30 -6.62 5.90 -5.05
CA VAL A 30 -5.51 6.31 -5.93
C VAL A 30 -5.24 7.80 -5.82
N ASP A 31 -3.99 8.14 -5.52
CA ASP A 31 -3.48 9.51 -5.54
C ASP A 31 -2.51 9.71 -6.71
N SER A 32 -2.57 10.88 -7.33
CA SER A 32 -1.53 11.31 -8.27
C SER A 32 -0.35 11.91 -7.52
N VAL A 33 0.87 11.52 -7.88
CA VAL A 33 2.11 11.99 -7.27
C VAL A 33 3.09 12.44 -8.34
N GLY A 34 3.61 13.67 -8.18
CA GLY A 34 4.39 14.31 -9.24
C GLY A 34 3.56 14.52 -10.51
N SER A 35 4.23 14.51 -11.67
CA SER A 35 3.61 14.79 -12.97
C SER A 35 3.02 13.54 -13.66
N THR A 36 3.63 12.38 -13.42
CA THR A 36 3.32 11.14 -14.15
C THR A 36 3.22 9.91 -13.24
N GLY A 37 3.31 10.10 -11.92
CA GLY A 37 3.25 9.04 -10.94
C GLY A 37 1.86 8.86 -10.34
N LYS A 38 1.58 7.64 -9.90
CA LYS A 38 0.34 7.29 -9.17
C LYS A 38 0.66 6.35 -8.03
N VAL A 39 0.01 6.56 -6.89
CA VAL A 39 0.02 5.62 -5.77
C VAL A 39 -1.37 5.02 -5.66
N ASP A 40 -1.46 3.71 -5.83
CA ASP A 40 -2.63 2.94 -5.45
C ASP A 40 -2.43 2.42 -4.02
N TRP A 41 -3.10 3.06 -3.07
CA TRP A 41 -3.05 2.74 -1.64
C TRP A 41 -3.87 1.50 -1.29
N THR A 42 -4.80 1.08 -2.16
CA THR A 42 -5.55 -0.15 -1.99
C THR A 42 -4.66 -1.36 -2.27
N THR A 43 -3.82 -1.31 -3.31
CA THR A 43 -2.88 -2.39 -3.65
C THR A 43 -1.46 -2.17 -3.11
N GLY A 44 -1.16 -0.98 -2.59
CA GLY A 44 0.15 -0.59 -2.09
C GLY A 44 1.20 -0.48 -3.20
N VAL A 45 0.80 -0.16 -4.43
CA VAL A 45 1.69 -0.06 -5.60
C VAL A 45 1.85 1.40 -5.99
N ILE A 46 3.08 1.84 -6.17
CA ILE A 46 3.41 3.11 -6.80
C ILE A 46 3.93 2.86 -8.21
N THR A 47 3.44 3.61 -9.18
CA THR A 47 3.83 3.53 -10.58
C THR A 47 4.22 4.89 -11.12
N ALA A 48 5.04 4.90 -12.16
CA ALA A 48 5.35 6.10 -12.93
C ALA A 48 5.62 5.76 -14.39
N VAL A 49 5.32 6.72 -15.26
CA VAL A 49 5.43 6.59 -16.71
C VAL A 49 6.59 7.42 -17.24
N GLY A 50 7.38 6.86 -18.15
CA GLY A 50 8.41 7.57 -18.89
C GLY A 50 8.32 7.32 -20.39
N ILE A 51 8.53 8.37 -21.18
CA ILE A 51 8.49 8.32 -22.64
C ILE A 51 9.90 8.50 -23.18
N GLY A 52 10.33 7.58 -24.04
CA GLY A 52 11.61 7.66 -24.75
C GLY A 52 11.40 7.84 -26.24
N ALA A 53 12.01 8.88 -26.81
CA ALA A 53 12.01 9.11 -28.25
C ALA A 53 13.14 8.32 -28.93
N PRO A 54 12.95 7.89 -30.18
CA PRO A 54 14.03 7.31 -30.97
C PRO A 54 15.12 8.37 -31.26
N PRO A 55 16.37 7.94 -31.50
CA PRO A 55 17.45 8.85 -31.88
C PRO A 55 17.17 9.51 -33.24
N ALA A 56 17.74 10.70 -33.49
CA ALA A 56 17.55 11.41 -34.75
C ALA A 56 18.10 10.65 -35.98
N GLN A 57 19.22 9.95 -35.83
CA GLN A 57 19.79 9.07 -36.86
C GLN A 57 20.07 7.66 -36.30
N PRO A 58 19.10 6.75 -36.31
CA PRO A 58 19.33 5.35 -36.01
C PRO A 58 19.99 4.65 -37.21
N ALA A 59 20.94 3.76 -36.95
CA ALA A 59 21.53 2.88 -37.96
C ALA A 59 20.52 1.88 -38.54
N ASN A 60 19.52 1.46 -37.75
CA ASN A 60 18.40 0.64 -38.20
C ASN A 60 17.22 0.72 -37.22
N ALA A 61 16.07 0.16 -37.61
CA ALA A 61 14.86 0.16 -36.79
C ALA A 61 15.03 -0.57 -35.44
N ALA A 62 15.86 -1.60 -35.37
CA ALA A 62 16.10 -2.31 -34.11
C ALA A 62 16.88 -1.42 -33.12
N GLN A 63 17.90 -0.70 -33.59
CA GLN A 63 18.65 0.26 -32.78
C GLN A 63 17.75 1.41 -32.32
N ALA A 64 16.89 1.93 -33.20
CA ALA A 64 15.94 2.98 -32.86
C ALA A 64 15.04 2.58 -31.68
N ARG A 65 14.46 1.38 -31.75
CA ARG A 65 13.59 0.82 -30.69
C ARG A 65 14.35 0.60 -29.39
N ALA A 66 15.52 -0.04 -29.46
CA ALA A 66 16.32 -0.32 -28.27
C ALA A 66 16.73 0.97 -27.54
N MET A 67 17.07 2.04 -28.29
CA MET A 67 17.39 3.34 -27.69
C MET A 67 16.16 4.05 -27.13
N ALA A 68 15.02 4.03 -27.83
CA ALA A 68 13.76 4.59 -27.33
C ALA A 68 13.31 3.90 -26.03
N GLU A 69 13.38 2.57 -25.98
CA GLU A 69 13.08 1.79 -24.76
C GLU A 69 13.99 2.18 -23.60
N ARG A 70 15.30 2.28 -23.84
CA ARG A 70 16.27 2.66 -22.79
C ARG A 70 16.05 4.10 -22.31
N ALA A 71 15.74 5.02 -23.21
CA ALA A 71 15.40 6.39 -22.86
C ALA A 71 14.11 6.45 -22.02
N GLY A 72 13.07 5.74 -22.43
CA GLY A 72 11.80 5.67 -21.71
C GLY A 72 11.97 5.08 -20.31
N GLN A 73 12.78 4.04 -20.18
CA GLN A 73 13.09 3.43 -18.89
C GLN A 73 13.83 4.40 -17.95
N VAL A 74 14.82 5.15 -18.44
CA VAL A 74 15.52 6.16 -17.64
C VAL A 74 14.58 7.26 -17.14
N VAL A 75 13.70 7.75 -18.03
CA VAL A 75 12.68 8.75 -17.66
C VAL A 75 11.69 8.16 -16.65
N ALA A 76 11.27 6.92 -16.84
CA ALA A 76 10.31 6.26 -15.95
C ALA A 76 10.87 6.08 -14.53
N TYR A 77 12.14 5.66 -14.38
CA TYR A 77 12.78 5.57 -13.06
C TYR A 77 12.98 6.94 -12.40
N ARG A 78 13.32 7.97 -13.17
CA ARG A 78 13.38 9.35 -12.64
C ARG A 78 12.01 9.77 -12.10
N ASN A 79 10.98 9.57 -12.88
CA ASN A 79 9.61 9.93 -12.52
C ASN A 79 9.12 9.11 -11.32
N LEU A 80 9.53 7.83 -11.22
CA LEU A 80 9.23 6.98 -10.06
C LEU A 80 9.89 7.52 -8.79
N LEU A 81 11.14 7.97 -8.86
CA LEU A 81 11.81 8.60 -7.72
C LEU A 81 11.09 9.89 -7.28
N GLU A 82 10.67 10.72 -8.23
CA GLU A 82 9.88 11.93 -7.95
C GLU A 82 8.52 11.59 -7.32
N ALA A 83 7.86 10.55 -7.82
CA ALA A 83 6.63 10.00 -7.25
C ALA A 83 6.82 9.50 -5.81
N VAL A 84 7.87 8.70 -5.57
CA VAL A 84 8.20 8.16 -4.25
C VAL A 84 8.51 9.28 -3.25
N LYS A 85 9.22 10.34 -3.66
CA LYS A 85 9.50 11.50 -2.81
C LYS A 85 8.23 12.18 -2.28
N GLY A 86 7.17 12.21 -3.10
CA GLY A 86 5.87 12.76 -2.73
C GLY A 86 5.06 11.92 -1.76
N VAL A 87 5.45 10.65 -1.51
CA VAL A 87 4.73 9.77 -0.58
C VAL A 87 4.87 10.28 0.85
N ARG A 88 3.75 10.30 1.58
CA ARG A 88 3.74 10.61 3.01
C ARG A 88 4.10 9.38 3.82
N VAL A 89 5.06 9.55 4.72
CA VAL A 89 5.38 8.53 5.71
C VAL A 89 4.45 8.68 6.90
N ASP A 90 4.35 9.88 7.48
CA ASP A 90 3.46 10.20 8.60
C ASP A 90 2.86 11.61 8.48
N SER A 91 2.31 12.14 9.58
CA SER A 91 1.63 13.44 9.58
C SER A 91 2.56 14.64 9.43
N THR A 92 3.87 14.50 9.62
CA THR A 92 4.84 15.61 9.51
C THR A 92 5.91 15.37 8.45
N THR A 93 6.06 14.13 7.96
CA THR A 93 7.21 13.71 7.17
C THR A 93 6.82 13.05 5.85
N THR A 94 7.47 13.46 4.76
CA THR A 94 7.44 12.80 3.45
C THR A 94 8.74 12.02 3.21
N VAL A 95 8.75 11.16 2.19
CA VAL A 95 9.99 10.47 1.78
C VAL A 95 11.07 11.45 1.36
N GLU A 96 10.69 12.57 0.72
CA GLU A 96 11.61 13.65 0.41
C GLU A 96 12.34 14.19 1.64
N ASN A 97 11.62 14.45 2.74
CA ASN A 97 12.21 14.92 3.99
C ASN A 97 13.26 13.94 4.52
N PHE A 98 12.98 12.64 4.48
CA PHE A 98 13.94 11.60 4.90
C PHE A 98 15.18 11.54 3.99
N ILE A 99 15.00 11.63 2.68
CA ILE A 99 16.10 11.61 1.72
C ILE A 99 17.02 12.84 1.91
N VAL A 100 16.44 14.00 2.21
CA VAL A 100 17.22 15.23 2.46
C VAL A 100 18.05 15.12 3.73
N THR A 101 17.48 14.52 4.77
CA THR A 101 18.09 14.49 6.12
C THR A 101 18.99 13.27 6.37
N SER A 102 18.92 12.22 5.55
CA SER A 102 19.72 11.00 5.73
C SER A 102 20.25 10.44 4.42
N ASP A 103 21.57 10.46 4.25
CA ASP A 103 22.25 9.87 3.09
C ASP A 103 22.11 8.35 3.03
N ILE A 104 21.94 7.69 4.18
CA ILE A 104 21.64 6.26 4.25
C ILE A 104 20.27 5.99 3.60
N ILE A 105 19.25 6.75 4.00
CA ILE A 105 17.90 6.62 3.42
C ILE A 105 17.92 6.97 1.93
N ARG A 106 18.60 8.05 1.54
CA ARG A 106 18.80 8.42 0.13
C ARG A 106 19.37 7.25 -0.67
N THR A 107 20.43 6.63 -0.17
CA THR A 107 21.11 5.50 -0.83
C THR A 107 20.20 4.28 -0.92
N GLN A 108 19.50 3.93 0.16
CA GLN A 108 18.55 2.82 0.20
C GLN A 108 17.39 3.03 -0.77
N VAL A 109 16.73 4.20 -0.73
CA VAL A 109 15.60 4.51 -1.63
C VAL A 109 16.07 4.45 -3.08
N ASN A 110 17.21 5.05 -3.43
CA ASN A 110 17.74 4.99 -4.80
C ASN A 110 17.99 3.54 -5.26
N GLY A 111 18.56 2.69 -4.39
CA GLY A 111 18.76 1.27 -4.70
C GLY A 111 17.44 0.51 -4.89
N ILE A 112 16.43 0.80 -4.08
CA ILE A 112 15.10 0.19 -4.19
C ILE A 112 14.42 0.61 -5.50
N ILE A 113 14.49 1.90 -5.87
CA ILE A 113 13.94 2.40 -7.15
C ILE A 113 14.56 1.67 -8.34
N GLN A 114 15.88 1.40 -8.31
CA GLN A 114 16.53 0.64 -9.38
C GLN A 114 16.03 -0.81 -9.49
N GLY A 115 15.49 -1.37 -8.42
CA GLY A 115 14.84 -2.69 -8.40
C GLY A 115 13.37 -2.68 -8.84
N ALA A 116 12.80 -1.52 -9.21
CA ALA A 116 11.41 -1.45 -9.66
C ALA A 116 11.20 -2.19 -10.99
N THR A 117 10.04 -2.80 -11.13
CA THR A 117 9.71 -3.68 -12.26
C THR A 117 9.07 -2.89 -13.39
N ILE A 118 9.35 -3.29 -14.64
CA ILE A 118 8.62 -2.79 -15.80
C ILE A 118 7.26 -3.49 -15.80
N MET A 119 6.18 -2.72 -15.62
CA MET A 119 4.81 -3.21 -15.57
C MET A 119 4.16 -3.21 -16.95
N ASP A 120 4.48 -2.21 -17.78
CA ASP A 120 3.92 -2.09 -19.13
C ASP A 120 4.92 -1.42 -20.09
N LYS A 121 4.76 -1.73 -21.37
CA LYS A 121 5.53 -1.16 -22.48
C LYS A 121 4.60 -0.95 -23.67
N LYS A 122 4.51 0.30 -24.13
CA LYS A 122 3.66 0.69 -25.27
C LYS A 122 4.47 1.41 -26.34
N TYR A 123 4.36 0.93 -27.58
CA TYR A 123 4.98 1.53 -28.75
C TYR A 123 3.99 2.51 -29.41
N MET A 124 4.48 3.72 -29.69
CA MET A 124 3.68 4.79 -30.29
C MET A 124 3.93 4.88 -31.81
N SER A 125 3.01 5.51 -32.53
CA SER A 125 3.09 5.65 -34.00
C SER A 125 4.25 6.52 -34.47
N ASP A 126 4.74 7.43 -33.62
CA ASP A 126 5.91 8.28 -33.88
C ASP A 126 7.25 7.58 -33.57
N GLY A 127 7.21 6.30 -33.20
CA GLY A 127 8.39 5.51 -32.85
C GLY A 127 8.87 5.70 -31.41
N SER A 128 8.22 6.54 -30.61
CA SER A 128 8.48 6.63 -29.17
C SER A 128 7.97 5.40 -28.42
N VAL A 129 8.54 5.17 -27.25
CA VAL A 129 8.14 4.07 -26.36
C VAL A 129 7.80 4.63 -24.99
N GLU A 130 6.59 4.32 -24.54
CA GLU A 130 6.10 4.57 -23.20
C GLU A 130 6.40 3.35 -22.32
N ILE A 131 7.08 3.58 -21.20
CA ILE A 131 7.45 2.55 -20.22
C ILE A 131 6.80 2.91 -18.89
N THR A 132 6.03 1.97 -18.34
CA THR A 132 5.50 2.09 -16.97
C THR A 132 6.35 1.22 -16.06
N VAL A 133 6.94 1.83 -15.04
CA VAL A 133 7.61 1.11 -13.95
C VAL A 133 6.79 1.19 -12.68
N GLY A 134 6.94 0.21 -11.80
CA GLY A 134 6.28 0.24 -10.51
C GLY A 134 6.96 -0.62 -9.45
N MET A 135 6.58 -0.35 -8.21
CA MET A 135 7.08 -1.08 -7.05
C MET A 135 6.06 -1.05 -5.91
N LYS A 136 6.20 -1.98 -4.97
CA LYS A 136 5.41 -2.01 -3.74
C LYS A 136 5.93 -0.97 -2.74
N LEU A 137 5.02 -0.33 -2.02
CA LEU A 137 5.35 0.52 -0.87
C LEU A 137 5.77 -0.31 0.35
N THR A 138 5.32 -1.57 0.43
CA THR A 138 5.73 -2.55 1.43
C THR A 138 7.09 -3.19 1.08
N GLY A 139 7.63 -4.00 1.98
CA GLY A 139 8.93 -4.64 1.84
C GLY A 139 10.06 -3.64 2.04
N ALA A 140 11.02 -3.59 1.10
CA ALA A 140 12.26 -2.83 1.28
C ALA A 140 12.03 -1.33 1.52
N LEU A 141 11.03 -0.72 0.88
CA LEU A 141 10.74 0.70 1.06
C LEU A 141 10.17 0.99 2.47
N ALA A 142 9.22 0.17 2.92
CA ALA A 142 8.70 0.24 4.29
C ALA A 142 9.79 -0.03 5.34
N GLU A 143 10.69 -0.98 5.10
CA GLU A 143 11.82 -1.27 6.00
C GLU A 143 12.73 -0.05 6.18
N ALA A 144 13.02 0.68 5.09
CA ALA A 144 13.84 1.87 5.13
C ALA A 144 13.14 3.05 5.84
N LEU A 145 11.85 3.25 5.59
CA LEU A 145 11.15 4.50 5.93
C LEU A 145 10.30 4.44 7.20
N LEU A 146 9.77 3.27 7.57
CA LEU A 146 8.88 3.20 8.72
C LEU A 146 9.63 3.62 9.99
N PRO A 147 9.02 4.46 10.85
CA PRO A 147 9.64 4.86 12.11
C PRO A 147 10.13 3.65 12.88
N LYS A 148 11.37 3.70 13.37
CA LYS A 148 11.88 2.62 14.22
C LYS A 148 11.03 2.59 15.47
N THR A 149 10.41 1.44 15.76
CA THR A 149 9.76 1.21 17.05
C THR A 149 10.85 1.40 18.11
N PRO A 150 10.69 2.32 19.08
CA PRO A 150 11.60 2.38 20.21
C PRO A 150 11.62 0.99 20.86
N PRO A 151 12.78 0.49 21.32
CA PRO A 151 12.78 -0.73 22.13
C PRO A 151 11.85 -0.47 23.32
N SER A 152 10.73 -1.18 23.31
CA SER A 152 9.70 -1.29 24.35
C SER A 152 10.04 -0.56 25.66
N SER A 153 9.68 0.72 25.77
CA SER A 153 9.54 1.41 27.07
C SER A 153 8.12 1.27 27.61
N ALA A 154 7.18 0.72 26.84
CA ALA A 154 6.19 -0.11 27.48
C ALA A 154 6.98 -1.33 27.94
N ALA A 155 7.19 -1.49 29.25
CA ALA A 155 7.63 -2.77 29.78
C ALA A 155 6.86 -3.90 29.07
N PRO A 156 7.46 -5.09 28.85
CA PRO A 156 6.61 -6.25 28.60
C PRO A 156 5.52 -6.18 29.66
N ILE A 157 4.26 -6.34 29.25
CA ILE A 157 3.21 -6.70 30.19
C ILE A 157 3.63 -8.05 30.78
N THR A 158 4.56 -8.00 31.73
CA THR A 158 4.88 -9.07 32.65
C THR A 158 3.57 -9.39 33.31
N SER A 159 3.10 -10.58 32.99
CA SER A 159 2.05 -11.29 33.66
C SER A 159 2.28 -11.27 35.17
N GLU A 160 1.68 -10.32 35.90
CA GLU A 160 1.54 -10.38 37.35
C GLU A 160 0.58 -9.27 37.84
N GLN A 161 -0.71 -9.45 37.57
CA GLN A 161 -1.77 -9.36 38.59
C GLN A 161 -3.10 -9.78 37.94
N PRO A 162 -3.75 -10.86 38.39
CA PRO A 162 -5.13 -11.09 37.99
C PRO A 162 -5.98 -9.98 38.60
N ALA A 163 -6.40 -9.02 37.77
CA ALA A 163 -7.56 -8.20 38.09
C ALA A 163 -8.75 -9.15 38.16
N ALA A 164 -9.08 -9.59 39.37
CA ALA A 164 -10.32 -10.23 39.68
C ALA A 164 -11.45 -9.33 39.14
N GLY A 165 -12.13 -9.80 38.09
CA GLY A 165 -13.27 -9.11 37.49
C GLY A 165 -13.01 -8.34 36.20
N ALA A 166 -11.99 -8.66 35.39
CA ALA A 166 -11.96 -8.20 34.00
C ALA A 166 -13.20 -8.75 33.28
N ALA A 167 -14.19 -7.87 33.04
CA ALA A 167 -15.35 -8.18 32.23
C ALA A 167 -14.87 -8.78 30.90
N ALA A 168 -15.56 -9.82 30.42
CA ALA A 168 -15.28 -10.42 29.12
C ALA A 168 -15.53 -9.37 28.03
N GLY A 169 -14.51 -8.57 27.72
CA GLY A 169 -14.51 -7.61 26.63
C GLY A 169 -14.76 -8.36 25.33
N GLN A 170 -15.55 -7.78 24.43
CA GLN A 170 -15.77 -8.39 23.13
C GLN A 170 -14.43 -8.55 22.41
N LEU A 171 -14.22 -9.75 21.87
CA LEU A 171 -13.06 -10.07 21.04
C LEU A 171 -13.34 -9.64 19.60
N TYR A 172 -12.37 -8.94 19.04
CA TYR A 172 -12.35 -8.49 17.65
C TYR A 172 -11.16 -9.11 16.92
N THR A 173 -11.30 -9.17 15.60
CA THR A 173 -10.29 -9.81 14.75
C THR A 173 -9.51 -8.82 13.88
N GLY A 174 -10.01 -7.59 13.80
CA GLY A 174 -9.37 -6.42 13.21
C GLY A 174 -10.11 -5.14 13.59
N LEU A 175 -9.65 -4.01 13.05
CA LEU A 175 -10.25 -2.69 13.22
C LEU A 175 -10.54 -2.10 11.85
N VAL A 176 -11.76 -1.58 11.66
CA VAL A 176 -12.12 -0.75 10.52
C VAL A 176 -12.53 0.63 11.04
N VAL A 177 -11.82 1.66 10.60
CA VAL A 177 -12.10 3.05 10.95
C VAL A 177 -12.79 3.74 9.77
N ASP A 178 -14.05 4.11 9.92
CA ASP A 178 -14.75 4.93 8.93
C ASP A 178 -14.35 6.40 9.07
N ALA A 179 -13.45 6.85 8.20
CA ALA A 179 -12.95 8.23 8.17
C ALA A 179 -13.36 9.01 6.91
N ARG A 180 -14.34 8.49 6.17
CA ARG A 180 -14.92 9.15 5.00
C ARG A 180 -15.59 10.46 5.39
N GLY A 181 -15.57 11.43 4.49
CA GLY A 181 -16.08 12.79 4.68
C GLY A 181 -15.19 13.69 5.52
N LEU A 182 -14.09 13.17 6.09
CA LEU A 182 -13.15 13.95 6.91
C LEU A 182 -11.92 14.42 6.12
N GLY A 183 -11.78 14.00 4.85
CA GLY A 183 -10.62 14.34 4.02
C GLY A 183 -9.31 13.82 4.60
N VAL A 184 -9.33 12.58 5.13
CA VAL A 184 -8.12 11.86 5.54
C VAL A 184 -7.31 11.52 4.30
N ARG A 185 -6.00 11.75 4.38
CA ARG A 185 -5.06 11.39 3.32
C ARG A 185 -4.35 10.09 3.69
N PRO A 186 -4.15 9.18 2.75
CA PRO A 186 -3.32 8.02 2.99
C PRO A 186 -1.85 8.37 3.27
N ALA A 187 -1.21 7.57 4.13
CA ALA A 187 0.21 7.59 4.44
C ALA A 187 0.69 6.17 4.80
N MET A 188 2.02 5.98 4.82
CA MET A 188 2.63 4.67 5.15
C MET A 188 2.49 4.30 6.64
N ALA A 189 2.54 5.29 7.52
CA ALA A 189 2.54 5.14 8.98
C ALA A 189 1.56 6.11 9.67
N PRO A 190 0.24 6.01 9.40
CA PRO A 190 -0.74 6.83 10.09
C PRO A 190 -0.91 6.37 11.55
N LYS A 191 -1.48 7.25 12.37
CA LYS A 191 -1.86 6.97 13.75
C LYS A 191 -3.36 7.03 13.97
N ILE A 192 -3.83 6.26 14.94
CA ILE A 192 -5.18 6.36 15.48
C ILE A 192 -5.06 6.84 16.93
N LEU A 193 -5.70 7.97 17.23
CA LEU A 193 -5.70 8.61 18.54
C LEU A 193 -7.09 8.54 19.16
N ASN A 194 -7.17 8.70 20.48
CA ASN A 194 -8.44 8.97 21.16
C ASN A 194 -8.70 10.49 21.29
N GLU A 195 -9.80 10.86 21.93
CA GLU A 195 -10.22 12.26 22.10
C GLU A 195 -9.21 13.09 22.90
N ASP A 196 -8.49 12.44 23.82
CA ASP A 196 -7.44 13.06 24.66
C ASP A 196 -6.09 13.19 23.93
N GLY A 197 -6.00 12.73 22.67
CA GLY A 197 -4.76 12.73 21.89
C GLY A 197 -3.80 11.59 22.22
N LYS A 198 -4.20 10.62 23.05
CA LYS A 198 -3.43 9.40 23.33
C LYS A 198 -3.41 8.51 22.10
N GLU A 199 -2.23 8.02 21.75
CA GLU A 199 -2.05 7.04 20.67
C GLU A 199 -2.65 5.69 21.07
N ILE A 200 -3.63 5.24 20.29
CA ILE A 200 -4.30 3.94 20.42
C ILE A 200 -3.68 2.92 19.47
N TYR A 201 -3.26 3.40 18.29
CA TYR A 201 -2.57 2.61 17.29
C TYR A 201 -1.56 3.49 16.55
N GLY A 202 -0.38 2.94 16.29
CA GLY A 202 0.70 3.60 15.54
C GLY A 202 2.00 2.82 15.69
N SER A 203 3.10 3.35 15.15
CA SER A 203 4.39 2.64 15.04
C SER A 203 4.97 2.16 16.37
N ALA A 204 4.53 2.73 17.50
CA ALA A 204 4.95 2.34 18.84
C ALA A 204 4.30 1.04 19.35
N TYR A 205 3.16 0.63 18.76
CA TYR A 205 2.32 -0.47 19.25
C TYR A 205 2.21 -1.63 18.26
N ILE A 206 3.04 -1.64 17.22
CA ILE A 206 3.00 -2.65 16.17
C ILE A 206 4.27 -3.46 16.05
N ASN A 207 4.11 -4.68 15.54
CA ASN A 207 5.24 -5.49 15.11
C ASN A 207 5.73 -4.99 13.74
N ARG A 208 7.00 -4.59 13.68
CA ARG A 208 7.62 -4.04 12.46
C ARG A 208 7.59 -5.01 11.29
N ASP A 209 7.81 -6.31 11.50
CA ASP A 209 7.83 -7.28 10.39
C ASP A 209 6.46 -7.39 9.71
N TRP A 210 5.38 -7.27 10.49
CA TRP A 210 4.02 -7.17 9.94
C TRP A 210 3.82 -5.85 9.20
N ALA A 211 4.26 -4.74 9.77
CA ALA A 211 4.16 -3.42 9.16
C ALA A 211 4.91 -3.33 7.82
N VAL A 212 6.09 -3.96 7.75
CA VAL A 212 6.94 -3.98 6.57
C VAL A 212 6.31 -4.86 5.47
N ARG A 213 5.80 -6.04 5.83
CA ARG A 213 5.25 -6.97 4.85
C ARG A 213 3.86 -6.57 4.35
N GLU A 214 2.97 -6.18 5.25
CA GLU A 214 1.56 -5.94 4.94
C GLU A 214 1.23 -4.45 4.82
N GLY A 215 2.05 -3.55 5.37
CA GLY A 215 1.72 -2.14 5.60
C GLY A 215 1.03 -1.95 6.96
N MET A 216 1.12 -0.76 7.56
CA MET A 216 0.46 -0.48 8.84
C MET A 216 -1.07 -0.54 8.72
N VAL A 217 -1.63 0.14 7.73
CA VAL A 217 -3.08 0.14 7.47
C VAL A 217 -3.38 -0.21 6.01
N GLY A 218 -4.59 -0.71 5.75
CA GLY A 218 -5.14 -0.82 4.41
C GLY A 218 -6.10 0.34 4.15
N TYR A 219 -6.14 0.85 2.93
CA TYR A 219 -7.06 1.92 2.55
C TYR A 219 -8.10 1.42 1.55
N LEU A 220 -9.37 1.67 1.85
CA LEU A 220 -10.50 1.32 1.01
C LEU A 220 -11.52 2.46 1.01
N LYS A 221 -12.44 2.45 0.04
CA LYS A 221 -13.57 3.40 0.00
C LYS A 221 -14.90 2.79 0.44
N ASP A 222 -15.03 1.47 0.26
CA ASP A 222 -16.29 0.75 0.48
C ASP A 222 -16.29 0.02 1.84
N PRO A 223 -17.26 0.30 2.74
CA PRO A 223 -17.32 -0.35 4.05
C PRO A 223 -17.57 -1.85 4.01
N ALA A 224 -18.38 -2.33 3.06
CA ALA A 224 -18.68 -3.76 2.95
C ALA A 224 -17.45 -4.54 2.49
N ALA A 225 -16.72 -4.00 1.52
CA ALA A 225 -15.42 -4.53 1.10
C ALA A 225 -14.39 -4.51 2.24
N ALA A 226 -14.43 -3.49 3.10
CA ALA A 226 -13.58 -3.39 4.29
C ALA A 226 -13.87 -4.50 5.30
N GLN A 227 -15.14 -4.70 5.63
CA GLN A 227 -15.57 -5.70 6.60
C GLN A 227 -15.25 -7.12 6.13
N ALA A 228 -15.37 -7.40 4.83
CA ALA A 228 -15.06 -8.69 4.23
C ALA A 228 -13.56 -8.88 3.92
N ASN A 229 -12.70 -7.89 4.20
CA ASN A 229 -11.30 -7.93 3.78
C ASN A 229 -10.50 -8.95 4.63
N PRO A 230 -9.69 -9.83 3.99
CA PRO A 230 -8.85 -10.79 4.71
C PRO A 230 -7.90 -10.18 5.77
N ARG A 231 -7.54 -8.90 5.64
CA ARG A 231 -6.71 -8.16 6.60
C ARG A 231 -7.36 -8.04 7.98
N VAL A 232 -8.68 -7.83 8.03
CA VAL A 232 -9.42 -7.67 9.31
C VAL A 232 -10.18 -8.93 9.72
N THR A 233 -10.25 -9.92 8.83
CA THR A 233 -10.88 -11.25 9.06
C THR A 233 -12.35 -11.13 9.50
N ASP A 234 -12.89 -12.08 10.25
CA ASP A 234 -14.35 -12.33 10.27
C ASP A 234 -15.18 -11.39 11.16
N LYS A 235 -14.58 -10.80 12.19
CA LYS A 235 -15.29 -9.98 13.18
C LYS A 235 -14.50 -8.71 13.53
N PRO A 236 -14.35 -7.77 12.58
CA PRO A 236 -13.74 -6.48 12.87
C PRO A 236 -14.59 -5.65 13.82
N LEU A 237 -13.94 -4.84 14.65
CA LEU A 237 -14.58 -3.70 15.28
C LEU A 237 -14.73 -2.60 14.24
N MET A 238 -15.97 -2.17 13.99
CA MET A 238 -16.29 -1.05 13.11
C MET A 238 -16.43 0.21 13.97
N VAL A 239 -15.60 1.22 13.74
CA VAL A 239 -15.64 2.49 14.47
C VAL A 239 -15.75 3.66 13.50
N LYS A 240 -16.29 4.78 13.97
CA LYS A 240 -16.34 6.02 13.19
C LYS A 240 -15.26 6.97 13.68
N ALA A 241 -14.46 7.52 12.77
CA ALA A 241 -13.56 8.61 13.12
C ALA A 241 -14.37 9.88 13.44
N LEU A 242 -14.01 10.54 14.53
CA LEU A 242 -14.60 11.80 14.98
C LEU A 242 -13.99 12.99 14.23
N LYS A 243 -12.67 12.95 14.00
CA LYS A 243 -11.92 13.98 13.29
C LYS A 243 -10.60 13.44 12.73
N VAL A 244 -10.00 14.22 11.84
CA VAL A 244 -8.63 14.03 11.38
C VAL A 244 -7.67 14.89 12.23
N SER A 245 -6.45 14.39 12.45
CA SER A 245 -5.39 15.03 13.22
C SER A 245 -4.08 15.10 12.42
N GLY A 246 -3.16 15.95 12.90
CA GLY A 246 -1.86 16.19 12.29
C GLY A 246 -1.92 17.08 11.05
N GLU A 247 -0.81 17.75 10.74
CA GLU A 247 -0.71 18.69 9.61
C GLU A 247 -0.92 18.00 8.26
N GLY A 248 -0.40 16.78 8.11
CA GLY A 248 -0.58 15.94 6.93
C GLY A 248 -2.00 15.43 6.73
N ARG A 249 -2.88 15.56 7.76
CA ARG A 249 -4.24 15.02 7.78
C ARG A 249 -4.32 13.51 7.51
N VAL A 250 -3.39 12.75 8.09
CA VAL A 250 -3.29 11.29 7.91
C VAL A 250 -3.71 10.52 9.16
N ASP A 251 -3.75 11.18 10.31
CA ASP A 251 -4.07 10.57 11.59
C ASP A 251 -5.58 10.70 11.88
N THR A 252 -6.19 9.66 12.43
CA THR A 252 -7.63 9.64 12.75
C THR A 252 -7.86 9.64 14.24
N VAL A 253 -8.91 10.32 14.70
CA VAL A 253 -9.33 10.31 16.11
C VAL A 253 -10.62 9.52 16.26
N ILE A 254 -10.66 8.55 17.17
CA ILE A 254 -11.85 7.76 17.52
C ILE A 254 -12.36 8.14 18.91
N SER A 255 -13.58 7.71 19.25
CA SER A 255 -14.15 7.99 20.57
C SER A 255 -13.38 7.29 21.70
N ASN A 256 -13.42 7.87 22.90
CA ASN A 256 -12.85 7.24 24.10
C ASN A 256 -13.52 5.88 24.41
N ALA A 257 -14.80 5.71 24.05
CA ALA A 257 -15.51 4.45 24.19
C ALA A 257 -14.98 3.36 23.23
N ASP A 258 -14.75 3.71 21.96
CA ASP A 258 -14.17 2.79 20.97
C ASP A 258 -12.72 2.43 21.32
N ALA A 259 -11.94 3.42 21.77
CA ALA A 259 -10.58 3.20 22.26
C ALA A 259 -10.55 2.23 23.45
N ALA A 260 -11.49 2.37 24.39
CA ALA A 260 -11.64 1.45 25.53
C ALA A 260 -12.05 0.03 25.07
N ALA A 261 -12.93 -0.09 24.08
CA ALA A 261 -13.32 -1.39 23.51
C ALA A 261 -12.13 -2.10 22.82
N LEU A 262 -11.25 -1.37 22.17
CA LEU A 262 -10.00 -1.92 21.62
C LEU A 262 -9.05 -2.40 22.72
N GLN A 263 -9.00 -1.71 23.86
CA GLN A 263 -8.10 -2.04 24.97
C GLN A 263 -8.69 -3.06 25.96
N SER A 264 -9.96 -3.45 25.81
CA SER A 264 -10.65 -4.31 26.77
C SER A 264 -10.15 -5.76 26.82
N ALA A 265 -9.42 -6.21 25.80
CA ALA A 265 -8.90 -7.58 25.72
C ALA A 265 -7.48 -7.60 25.12
N ALA A 266 -6.60 -8.41 25.69
CA ALA A 266 -5.22 -8.56 25.20
C ALA A 266 -5.16 -9.05 23.74
N GLN A 267 -6.11 -9.90 23.33
CA GLN A 267 -6.23 -10.37 21.97
C GLN A 267 -6.53 -9.24 20.97
N ASN A 268 -7.27 -8.21 21.40
CA ASN A 268 -7.53 -7.02 20.58
C ASN A 268 -6.23 -6.21 20.38
N LEU A 269 -5.30 -6.23 21.33
CA LEU A 269 -3.97 -5.63 21.16
C LEU A 269 -3.11 -6.47 20.20
N SER A 270 -3.16 -7.80 20.31
CA SER A 270 -2.42 -8.70 19.40
C SER A 270 -2.83 -8.58 17.92
N MET A 271 -4.09 -8.25 17.62
CA MET A 271 -4.50 -7.98 16.22
C MET A 271 -3.96 -6.64 15.71
N LEU A 272 -3.88 -5.62 16.58
CA LEU A 272 -3.29 -4.32 16.24
C LEU A 272 -1.79 -4.47 15.99
N GLU A 273 -1.09 -5.26 16.80
CA GLU A 273 0.33 -5.58 16.60
C GLU A 273 0.60 -6.19 15.22
N LYS A 274 -0.34 -6.98 14.71
CA LYS A 274 -0.31 -7.62 13.38
C LYS A 274 -0.83 -6.74 12.24
N CYS A 275 -1.02 -5.44 12.49
CA CYS A 275 -1.49 -4.46 11.50
C CYS A 275 -2.85 -4.80 10.88
N ARG A 276 -3.77 -5.42 11.64
CA ARG A 276 -5.12 -5.75 11.17
C ARG A 276 -6.05 -4.55 11.23
N VAL A 277 -5.71 -3.51 10.49
CA VAL A 277 -6.38 -2.21 10.51
C VAL A 277 -6.69 -1.77 9.07
N ILE A 278 -7.92 -1.34 8.84
CA ILE A 278 -8.34 -0.67 7.60
C ILE A 278 -8.90 0.71 7.95
N ILE A 279 -8.53 1.71 7.16
CA ILE A 279 -9.09 3.06 7.22
C ILE A 279 -9.89 3.28 5.95
N LEU A 280 -11.16 3.64 6.11
CA LEU A 280 -12.01 4.05 5.00
C LEU A 280 -11.81 5.52 4.71
N VAL A 281 -11.56 5.83 3.45
CA VAL A 281 -11.29 7.19 2.94
C VAL A 281 -12.19 7.51 1.75
N ASP A 282 -12.20 8.78 1.36
CA ASP A 282 -13.03 9.33 0.27
C ASP A 282 -12.66 8.80 -1.13
#